data_AF-A0AAV4KSP5-F1
#
_entry.id   AF-A0AAV4KSP5-F1
#
_cell.length_a   1.000
_cell.length_b   1.000
_cell.length_c   1.000
_cell.angle_alpha   90.00
_cell.angle_beta   90.00
_cell.angle_gamma   90.00
#
_symmetry.space_group_name_H-M   'P 1'
#
loop_
_entity.id
_entity.type
_entity.pdbx_description
1 polymer ?
#
loop_
_entity_poly.entity_id
_entity_poly.type
_entity_poly.pdbx_seq_one_letter_code
_entity_poly.pdbx_strand_id
1 'polypeptide(L)'
;MDKSISDIRTSVDRIRDEMKLESAAVEAGDARTEVESVQLASQLELENLRKAANRAPAETQEFADAAEAWAEAVVTSRTAILEGSPESTSTLALTNVRLSEKTMDQEAEELKIKPWLKLDEY
;
A
#
# COMPACT_ATOMS: atom_id res chain seq x y z
N MET A 1 -19.98 -7.57 -5.96
CA MET A 1 -18.86 -6.93 -5.22
C MET A 1 -19.18 -5.44 -5.20
N ASP A 2 -19.08 -4.79 -4.05
CA ASP A 2 -19.31 -3.35 -3.93
C ASP A 2 -18.33 -2.59 -4.83
N LYS A 3 -18.78 -1.50 -5.44
CA LYS A 3 -17.96 -0.65 -6.31
C LYS A 3 -16.79 -0.05 -5.52
N SER A 4 -16.99 0.29 -4.25
CA SER A 4 -15.93 0.76 -3.35
C SER A 4 -14.81 -0.28 -3.23
N ILE A 5 -15.15 -1.54 -2.92
CA ILE A 5 -14.21 -2.66 -2.80
C ILE A 5 -13.46 -2.90 -4.12
N SER A 6 -14.16 -2.89 -5.25
CA SER A 6 -13.55 -3.08 -6.57
C SER A 6 -12.52 -1.98 -6.89
N ASP A 7 -12.86 -0.73 -6.59
CA ASP A 7 -11.98 0.41 -6.82
C ASP A 7 -10.77 0.37 -5.88
N ILE A 8 -10.97 0.01 -4.59
CA ILE A 8 -9.87 -0.21 -3.62
C ILE A 8 -8.92 -1.29 -4.13
N ARG A 9 -9.44 -2.45 -4.54
CA ARG A 9 -8.60 -3.55 -5.06
C ARG A 9 -7.76 -3.11 -6.25
N THR A 10 -8.37 -2.38 -7.18
CA THR A 10 -7.69 -1.89 -8.39
C THR A 10 -6.52 -0.97 -8.01
N SER A 11 -6.73 -0.04 -7.09
CA SER A 11 -5.69 0.87 -6.60
C SER A 11 -4.57 0.12 -5.86
N VAL A 12 -4.91 -0.82 -4.98
CA VAL A 12 -3.92 -1.62 -4.24
C VAL A 12 -3.11 -2.52 -5.19
N ASP A 13 -3.77 -3.22 -6.12
CA ASP A 13 -3.10 -4.08 -7.10
C ASP A 13 -2.10 -3.28 -7.94
N ARG A 14 -2.46 -2.06 -8.37
CA ARG A 14 -1.56 -1.17 -9.11
C ARG A 14 -0.31 -0.81 -8.31
N ILE A 15 -0.46 -0.38 -7.06
CA ILE A 15 0.69 -0.04 -6.20
C ILE A 15 1.59 -1.28 -6.01
N ARG A 16 0.99 -2.45 -5.74
CA ARG A 16 1.74 -3.69 -5.55
C ARG A 16 2.50 -4.13 -6.79
N ASP A 17 1.94 -3.92 -7.98
CA ASP A 17 2.63 -4.25 -9.22
C ASP A 17 3.89 -3.42 -9.42
N GLU A 18 3.86 -2.12 -9.09
CA GLU A 18 5.06 -1.28 -9.05
C GLU A 18 6.06 -1.76 -7.98
N MET A 19 5.59 -2.14 -6.79
CA MET A 19 6.45 -2.66 -5.72
C MET A 19 7.16 -3.97 -6.11
N LYS A 20 6.57 -4.80 -6.98
CA LYS A 20 7.23 -6.00 -7.52
C LYS A 20 8.39 -5.61 -8.45
N LEU A 21 8.20 -4.58 -9.27
CA LEU A 21 9.25 -4.05 -10.15
C LEU A 21 10.39 -3.46 -9.31
N GLU A 22 10.06 -2.66 -8.29
CA GLU A 22 11.03 -2.13 -7.31
C GLU A 22 11.84 -3.25 -6.65
N SER A 23 11.18 -4.31 -6.18
CA SER A 23 11.85 -5.44 -5.53
C SER A 23 12.88 -6.10 -6.47
N ALA A 24 12.51 -6.34 -7.73
CA ALA A 24 13.42 -6.90 -8.73
C ALA A 24 14.60 -5.95 -9.05
N ALA A 25 14.35 -4.65 -9.10
CA ALA A 25 15.36 -3.64 -9.36
C ALA A 25 16.35 -3.45 -8.20
N VAL A 26 15.88 -3.59 -6.95
CA VAL A 26 16.74 -3.63 -5.75
C VAL A 26 17.70 -4.80 -5.81
N GLU A 27 17.23 -5.99 -6.19
CA GLU A 27 18.09 -7.17 -6.37
C GLU A 27 19.14 -6.97 -7.47
N ALA A 28 18.82 -6.20 -8.51
CA ALA A 28 19.74 -5.82 -9.58
C ALA A 28 20.70 -4.67 -9.21
N GLY A 29 20.47 -3.97 -8.10
CA GLY A 29 21.28 -2.84 -7.64
C GLY A 29 21.00 -1.51 -8.35
N ASP A 30 19.90 -1.40 -9.11
CA ASP A 30 19.51 -0.20 -9.87
C ASP A 30 18.01 0.07 -9.66
N ALA A 31 17.64 0.51 -8.46
CA ALA A 31 16.23 0.61 -8.05
C ALA A 31 15.67 2.03 -8.00
N ARG A 32 16.48 3.06 -8.28
CA ARG A 32 16.07 4.44 -7.99
C ARG A 32 14.82 4.82 -8.79
N THR A 33 14.79 4.49 -10.07
CA THR A 33 13.66 4.78 -10.96
C THR A 33 12.38 4.05 -10.53
N GLU A 34 12.51 2.83 -10.04
CA GLU A 34 11.39 2.02 -9.57
C GLU A 34 10.88 2.51 -8.22
N VAL A 35 11.76 2.96 -7.32
CA VAL A 35 11.36 3.63 -6.06
C VAL A 35 10.56 4.91 -6.37
N GLU A 36 11.01 5.71 -7.34
CA GLU A 36 10.28 6.91 -7.82
C GLU A 36 8.92 6.53 -8.44
N SER A 37 8.88 5.42 -9.19
CA SER A 37 7.64 4.91 -9.81
C SER A 37 6.62 4.45 -8.77
N VAL A 38 7.06 3.70 -7.75
CA VAL A 38 6.21 3.32 -6.61
C VAL A 38 5.70 4.55 -5.87
N GLN A 39 6.55 5.54 -5.61
CA GLN A 39 6.13 6.77 -4.95
C GLN A 39 5.01 7.48 -5.74
N LEU A 40 5.20 7.67 -7.05
CA LEU A 40 4.25 8.34 -7.92
C LEU A 40 2.93 7.56 -8.04
N ALA A 41 3.00 6.25 -8.25
CA ALA A 41 1.81 5.41 -8.32
C ALA A 41 1.03 5.44 -7.01
N SER A 42 1.73 5.40 -5.87
CA SER A 42 1.10 5.42 -4.56
C SER A 42 0.49 6.76 -4.22
N GLN A 43 1.11 7.88 -4.62
CA GLN A 43 0.51 9.21 -4.48
C GLN A 43 -0.78 9.34 -5.29
N LEU A 44 -0.78 8.88 -6.54
CA LEU A 44 -1.96 8.90 -7.39
C LEU A 44 -3.09 8.02 -6.83
N GLU A 45 -2.75 6.79 -6.44
CA GLU A 45 -3.74 5.83 -5.96
C GLU A 45 -4.21 6.14 -4.53
N LEU A 46 -3.41 6.83 -3.70
CA LEU A 46 -3.85 7.35 -2.41
C LEU A 46 -5.05 8.30 -2.56
N GLU A 47 -5.07 9.15 -3.58
CA GLU A 47 -6.23 10.00 -3.85
C GLU A 47 -7.48 9.20 -4.24
N ASN A 48 -7.30 8.10 -4.97
CA ASN A 48 -8.40 7.21 -5.35
C ASN A 48 -8.93 6.43 -4.14
N LEU A 49 -8.03 5.96 -3.28
CA LEU A 49 -8.35 5.27 -2.03
C LEU A 49 -9.09 6.20 -1.07
N ARG A 50 -8.65 7.46 -0.91
CA ARG A 50 -9.39 8.50 -0.17
C ARG A 50 -10.82 8.68 -0.69
N LYS A 51 -10.99 8.76 -2.01
CA LYS A 51 -12.34 8.86 -2.62
C LYS A 51 -13.15 7.60 -2.36
N ALA A 52 -12.53 6.43 -2.34
CA ALA A 52 -13.18 5.16 -2.06
C ALA A 52 -13.60 5.04 -0.58
N ALA A 53 -12.73 5.42 0.36
CA ALA A 53 -13.01 5.46 1.79
C ALA A 53 -14.14 6.44 2.13
N ASN A 54 -14.13 7.64 1.55
CA ASN A 54 -15.18 8.65 1.79
C ASN A 54 -16.59 8.24 1.33
N ARG A 55 -16.72 7.25 0.44
CA ARG A 55 -18.02 6.73 -0.04
C ARG A 55 -18.27 5.29 0.38
N ALA A 56 -17.37 4.70 1.16
CA ALA A 56 -17.52 3.33 1.62
C ALA A 56 -18.74 3.25 2.55
N PRO A 57 -19.57 2.21 2.45
CA PRO A 57 -20.58 1.94 3.46
C PRO A 57 -19.92 1.54 4.79
N ALA A 58 -20.66 1.69 5.89
CA ALA A 58 -20.15 1.44 7.24
C ALA A 58 -19.57 0.02 7.41
N GLU A 59 -20.15 -0.96 6.71
CA GLU A 59 -19.71 -2.36 6.75
C GLU A 59 -18.32 -2.58 6.13
N THR A 60 -17.81 -1.67 5.30
CA THR A 60 -16.52 -1.81 4.62
C THR A 60 -15.58 -0.64 4.90
N GLN A 61 -15.93 0.22 5.86
CA GLN A 61 -15.19 1.45 6.14
C GLN A 61 -13.77 1.13 6.65
N GLU A 62 -13.64 0.23 7.62
CA GLU A 62 -12.35 -0.15 8.21
C GLU A 62 -11.39 -0.70 7.15
N PHE A 63 -11.88 -1.54 6.24
CA PHE A 63 -11.09 -2.01 5.10
C PHE A 63 -10.63 -0.88 4.17
N ALA A 64 -11.51 0.09 3.90
CA ALA A 64 -11.18 1.22 3.03
C ALA A 64 -10.16 2.16 3.69
N ASP A 65 -10.31 2.43 4.99
CA ASP A 65 -9.40 3.25 5.78
C ASP A 65 -8.03 2.56 5.93
N ALA A 66 -8.01 1.23 6.13
CA ALA A 66 -6.78 0.45 6.18
C ALA A 66 -6.02 0.48 4.84
N ALA A 67 -6.73 0.40 3.71
CA ALA A 67 -6.13 0.51 2.39
C ALA A 67 -5.56 1.93 2.13
N GLU A 68 -6.27 2.98 2.55
CA GLU A 68 -5.75 4.35 2.51
C GLU A 68 -4.47 4.49 3.34
N ALA A 69 -4.49 4.04 4.60
CA ALA A 69 -3.36 4.12 5.52
C ALA A 69 -2.13 3.35 4.99
N TRP A 70 -2.35 2.19 4.37
CA TRP A 70 -1.28 1.43 3.72
C TRP A 70 -0.65 2.21 2.55
N ALA A 71 -1.44 2.80 1.67
CA ALA A 71 -0.91 3.60 0.56
C ALA A 71 -0.14 4.83 1.07
N GLU A 72 -0.61 5.49 2.13
CA GLU A 72 0.11 6.60 2.78
C GLU A 72 1.44 6.14 3.40
N ALA A 73 1.47 4.97 4.04
CA ALA A 73 2.70 4.38 4.55
C ALA A 73 3.69 4.10 3.41
N VAL A 74 3.22 3.60 2.26
CA VAL A 74 4.05 3.37 1.07
C VAL A 74 4.65 4.68 0.56
N VAL A 75 3.85 5.73 0.39
CA VAL A 75 4.33 7.06 -0.03
C VAL A 75 5.40 7.58 0.94
N THR A 76 5.13 7.51 2.24
CA THR A 76 6.05 7.97 3.29
C THR A 76 7.39 7.23 3.24
N SER A 77 7.34 5.91 3.10
CA SER A 77 8.52 5.07 3.02
C SER A 77 9.39 5.38 1.80
N ARG A 78 8.79 5.51 0.60
CA ARG A 78 9.55 5.78 -0.63
C ARG A 78 10.10 7.20 -0.64
N THR A 79 9.36 8.16 -0.08
CA THR A 79 9.85 9.52 0.14
C THR A 79 11.11 9.53 1.02
N ALA A 80 11.08 8.82 2.16
CA ALA A 80 12.22 8.74 3.05
C ALA A 80 13.47 8.14 2.36
N ILE A 81 13.28 7.12 1.52
CA ILE A 81 14.35 6.52 0.72
C ILE A 81 14.93 7.53 -0.27
N LEU A 82 14.08 8.22 -1.05
CA LEU A 82 14.51 9.15 -2.10
C LEU A 82 15.20 10.40 -1.56
N GLU A 83 14.79 10.86 -0.39
CA GLU A 83 15.40 11.99 0.32
C GLU A 83 16.71 11.61 1.04
N GLY A 84 17.07 10.32 1.06
CA GLY A 84 18.25 9.85 1.79
C GLY A 84 18.12 10.04 3.30
N SER A 85 16.90 9.84 3.82
CA SER A 85 16.63 9.95 5.26
C SER A 85 17.52 9.01 6.08
N PRO A 86 17.77 9.32 7.36
CA PRO A 86 18.51 8.44 8.25
C PRO A 86 17.94 7.02 8.24
N GLU A 87 18.83 6.02 8.33
CA GLU A 87 18.47 4.60 8.26
C GLU A 87 17.35 4.21 9.24
N SER A 88 17.37 4.78 10.46
CA SER A 88 16.32 4.56 11.46
C SER A 88 14.95 5.04 11.00
N THR A 89 14.88 6.20 10.35
CA THR A 89 13.65 6.77 9.79
C THR A 89 13.12 5.90 8.65
N SER A 90 13.99 5.52 7.70
CA SER A 90 13.62 4.66 6.58
C SER A 90 13.16 3.28 7.05
N THR A 91 13.81 2.70 8.06
CA THR A 91 13.43 1.43 8.68
C THR A 91 12.07 1.50 9.36
N LEU A 92 11.80 2.57 10.12
CA LEU A 92 10.50 2.78 10.74
C LEU A 92 9.39 2.93 9.69
N ALA A 93 9.65 3.68 8.62
CA ALA A 93 8.68 3.86 7.55
C ALA A 93 8.38 2.54 6.81
N LEU A 94 9.40 1.73 6.51
CA LEU A 94 9.22 0.39 5.93
C LEU A 94 8.47 -0.56 6.87
N THR A 95 8.74 -0.49 8.18
CA THR A 95 8.01 -1.28 9.19
C THR A 95 6.54 -0.88 9.21
N ASN A 96 6.24 0.41 9.10
CA ASN A 96 4.87 0.91 9.03
C ASN A 96 4.13 0.38 7.79
N VAL A 97 4.79 0.32 6.62
CA VAL A 97 4.20 -0.30 5.41
C VAL A 97 3.74 -1.72 5.70
N ARG A 98 4.59 -2.55 6.32
CA ARG A 98 4.26 -3.95 6.64
C ARG A 98 3.12 -4.07 7.65
N LEU A 99 3.11 -3.22 8.67
CA LEU A 99 2.04 -3.21 9.67
C LEU A 99 0.70 -2.81 9.05
N SER A 100 0.67 -1.75 8.23
CA SER A 100 -0.54 -1.32 7.54
C SER A 100 -1.03 -2.35 6.52
N GLU A 101 -0.11 -3.04 5.83
CA GLU A 101 -0.48 -4.12 4.89
C GLU A 101 -1.16 -5.28 5.63
N LYS A 102 -0.59 -5.69 6.76
CA LYS A 102 -1.17 -6.71 7.62
C LYS A 102 -2.57 -6.35 8.11
N THR A 103 -2.76 -5.10 8.57
CA THR A 103 -4.08 -4.61 8.98
C THR A 103 -5.05 -4.66 7.80
N MET A 104 -4.67 -4.15 6.63
CA MET A 104 -5.51 -4.18 5.43
C MET A 104 -5.92 -5.62 5.04
N ASP A 105 -5.01 -6.59 5.13
CA ASP A 105 -5.30 -7.99 4.84
C ASP A 105 -6.21 -8.64 5.89
N GLN A 106 -6.06 -8.28 7.17
CA GLN A 106 -6.98 -8.72 8.22
C GLN A 106 -8.40 -8.20 7.96
N GLU A 107 -8.57 -6.92 7.69
CA GLU A 107 -9.88 -6.33 7.36
C GLU A 107 -10.49 -6.95 6.09
N ALA A 108 -9.66 -7.25 5.09
CA ALA A 108 -10.10 -7.97 3.90
C ALA A 108 -10.66 -9.36 4.25
N GLU A 109 -9.95 -10.13 5.09
CA GLU A 109 -10.35 -11.47 5.51
C GLU A 109 -11.68 -11.46 6.28
N GLU A 110 -11.87 -10.51 7.20
CA GLU A 110 -13.11 -10.32 7.98
C GLU A 110 -14.33 -10.10 7.06
N LEU A 111 -14.12 -9.39 5.94
CA LEU A 111 -15.13 -9.12 4.91
C LEU A 111 -15.23 -10.23 3.84
N LYS A 112 -14.50 -11.33 3.98
CA LYS A 112 -14.39 -12.42 2.98
C LYS A 112 -13.90 -11.93 1.61
N ILE A 113 -13.15 -10.83 1.60
CA ILE A 113 -12.38 -10.37 0.46
C ILE A 113 -11.07 -11.15 0.47
N LYS A 114 -10.60 -11.61 -0.70
CA LYS A 114 -9.33 -12.34 -0.78
C LYS A 114 -8.18 -11.40 -0.36
N PRO A 115 -7.43 -11.69 0.72
CA PRO A 115 -6.29 -10.87 1.11
C PRO A 115 -5.16 -11.02 0.08
N TRP A 116 -4.22 -10.07 0.09
CA TRP A 116 -3.05 -10.08 -0.78
C TRP A 116 -1.95 -10.98 -0.26
N LEU A 117 -1.72 -10.97 1.05
CA LEU A 117 -0.91 -11.94 1.78
C LEU A 117 -1.79 -12.60 2.84
N LYS A 118 -1.58 -13.89 3.06
CA LYS A 118 -2.22 -14.56 4.20
C LYS A 118 -1.53 -14.13 5.50
N LEU A 119 -2.25 -14.17 6.61
CA LEU A 119 -1.71 -13.77 7.92
C LEU A 119 -0.49 -14.60 8.37
N ASP A 120 -0.33 -15.84 7.87
CA ASP A 120 0.82 -16.70 8.11
C ASP A 120 2.02 -16.43 7.16
N GLU A 121 1.86 -15.53 6.19
CA GLU A 121 2.89 -15.11 5.23
C GLU A 121 3.63 -13.83 5.66
N TYR A 122 3.37 -13.32 6.87
CA TYR A 122 3.96 -12.12 7.47
C TYR A 122 5.08 -12.40 8.49
#